data_AF-A0A7W1RS71-F1
#
_entry.id   AF-A0A7W1RS71-F1
#
_cell.length_a   1.000
_cell.length_b   1.000
_cell.length_c   1.000
_cell.angle_alpha   90.00
_cell.angle_beta   90.00
_cell.angle_gamma   90.00
#
_symmetry.space_group_name_H-M   'P 1'
#
loop_
_entity.id
_entity.type
_entity.pdbx_description
1 polymer ?
#
loop_
_entity_poly.entity_id
_entity_poly.type
_entity_poly.pdbx_seq_one_letter_code
_entity_poly.pdbx_strand_id
1 'polypeptide(L)' 'MSALTFNAVYEDAGDGWVYAHVPGLPEVHTQGESLQDAREMVRDAIALVLEERRGRGEAIPETGWALVEAVEIAA' A
#
# COMPACT_ATOMS: atom_id res chain seq x y z
N MET A 1 21.52 7.26 2.20
CA MET A 1 20.53 6.21 1.92
C MET A 1 19.47 6.83 1.03
N SER A 2 19.12 6.20 -0.10
CA SER A 2 17.97 6.63 -0.89
C SER A 2 16.70 6.29 -0.12
N ALA A 3 15.77 7.24 -0.01
CA ALA A 3 14.43 6.94 0.47
C ALA A 3 13.64 6.27 -0.67
N LEU A 4 12.86 5.25 -0.32
CA LEU A 4 11.87 4.67 -1.23
C LEU A 4 10.51 5.32 -0.94
N THR A 5 9.72 5.57 -1.97
CA THR A 5 8.40 6.20 -1.88
C THR A 5 7.38 5.33 -2.60
N PHE A 6 6.35 4.89 -1.89
CA PHE A 6 5.28 4.09 -2.50
C PHE A 6 3.95 4.83 -2.39
N ASN A 7 3.12 4.69 -3.42
CA ASN A 7 1.74 5.18 -3.37
C ASN A 7 0.88 4.14 -2.65
N ALA A 8 0.22 4.55 -1.58
CA ALA A 8 -0.75 3.72 -0.88
C ALA A 8 -2.16 4.23 -1.17
N VAL A 9 -3.08 3.30 -1.41
CA VAL A 9 -4.50 3.55 -1.59
C VAL A 9 -5.21 3.17 -0.31
N TYR A 10 -6.16 3.99 0.13
CA TYR A 10 -6.95 3.80 1.34
C TYR A 10 -8.42 3.85 0.97
N GLU A 11 -9.17 2.84 1.40
CA GLU A 11 -10.59 2.67 1.07
C GLU A 11 -11.38 2.40 2.34
N ASP A 12 -12.64 2.83 2.36
CA ASP A 12 -13.57 2.47 3.44
C ASP A 12 -13.83 0.96 3.39
N ALA A 13 -13.58 0.30 4.51
CA ALA A 13 -13.81 -1.14 4.67
C ALA A 13 -15.07 -1.45 5.50
N GLY A 14 -15.84 -0.43 5.89
CA GLY A 14 -17.03 -0.57 6.73
C GLY A 14 -16.70 -0.68 8.22
N ASP A 15 -17.72 -0.47 9.06
CA ASP A 15 -17.61 -0.58 10.53
C ASP A 15 -16.47 0.22 11.17
N GLY A 16 -16.10 1.36 10.56
CA GLY A 16 -15.00 2.22 11.02
C GLY A 16 -13.61 1.77 10.59
N TRP A 17 -13.49 0.66 9.84
CA TRP A 17 -12.22 0.17 9.32
C TRP A 17 -11.82 0.87 8.03
N VAL A 18 -10.51 1.05 7.87
CA VAL A 18 -9.89 1.54 6.64
C VAL A 18 -9.00 0.44 6.09
N TYR A 19 -9.32 -0.05 4.90
CA TYR A 19 -8.46 -0.95 4.14
C TYR A 19 -7.39 -0.15 3.40
N ALA A 20 -6.20 -0.71 3.30
CA ALA A 20 -5.11 -0.09 2.57
C ALA A 20 -4.29 -1.11 1.78
N HIS A 21 -3.86 -0.70 0.59
CA HIS A 21 -2.99 -1.49 -0.27
C HIS A 21 -1.98 -0.62 -1.03
N VAL A 22 -0.93 -1.23 -1.54
CA VAL A 22 0.15 -0.53 -2.27
C VAL A 22 0.27 -1.11 -3.67
N PRO A 23 -0.23 -0.45 -4.73
CA PRO A 23 -0.17 -1.00 -6.09
C PRO A 23 1.23 -1.38 -6.57
N GLY A 24 2.26 -0.65 -6.12
CA GLY A 24 3.66 -0.96 -6.44
C GLY A 24 4.25 -2.15 -5.66
N LEU A 25 3.57 -2.62 -4.62
CA LEU A 25 3.94 -3.78 -3.80
C LEU A 25 2.67 -4.62 -3.56
N PRO A 26 2.27 -5.46 -4.52
CA PRO A 26 1.00 -6.19 -4.47
C PRO A 26 0.89 -7.19 -3.31
N GLU A 27 1.98 -7.46 -2.58
CA GLU A 27 1.93 -8.24 -1.34
C GLU A 27 1.38 -7.43 -0.16
N VAL A 28 1.37 -6.09 -0.24
CA VAL A 28 0.95 -5.22 0.85
C VAL A 28 -0.55 -4.98 0.79
N HIS A 29 -1.24 -5.70 1.66
CA HIS A 29 -2.65 -5.53 1.97
C HIS A 29 -2.81 -5.49 3.49
N THR A 30 -3.47 -4.46 4.01
CA THR A 30 -3.65 -4.29 5.46
C THR A 30 -4.90 -3.46 5.76
N GLN A 31 -5.21 -3.30 7.04
CA GLN A 31 -6.35 -2.52 7.50
C GLN A 31 -6.08 -1.94 8.90
N GLY A 32 -6.82 -0.90 9.29
CA GLY A 32 -6.79 -0.35 10.63
C GLY A 32 -8.15 0.21 11.06
N GLU A 33 -8.36 0.36 12.37
CA GLU A 33 -9.59 0.89 12.99
C GLU A 33 -9.75 2.41 12.80
N SER A 34 -8.80 3.03 12.10
CA SER A 34 -8.85 4.41 11.65
C SER A 34 -7.90 4.61 10.46
N LEU A 35 -8.00 5.77 9.79
CA LEU A 35 -7.05 6.15 8.75
C LEU A 35 -5.62 6.29 9.30
N GLN A 36 -5.45 6.67 10.57
CA GLN A 36 -4.13 6.73 11.18
C GLN A 36 -3.57 5.33 11.38
N ASP A 37 -4.35 4.41 11.95
CA ASP A 37 -3.92 3.03 12.20
C ASP A 37 -3.57 2.33 10.88
N ALA A 38 -4.41 2.49 9.85
CA ALA A 38 -4.14 1.93 8.52
C ALA A 38 -2.82 2.47 7.93
N ARG A 39 -2.47 3.74 8.15
CA ARG A 39 -1.19 4.32 7.70
C ARG A 39 0.01 3.76 8.46
N GLU A 40 -0.15 3.43 9.74
CA GLU A 40 0.90 2.78 10.53
C GLU A 40 1.09 1.35 10.02
N MET A 41 0.00 0.60 9.85
CA MET A 41 0.02 -0.76 9.34
C MET A 41 0.61 -0.87 7.92
N VAL A 42 0.34 0.08 7.02
CA VAL A 42 0.96 0.11 5.68
C VAL A 42 2.48 0.26 5.77
N ARG A 43 2.99 1.11 6.66
CA ARG A 43 4.44 1.32 6.80
C ARG A 43 5.14 0.07 7.29
N ASP A 44 4.56 -0.59 8.27
CA ASP A 44 5.09 -1.84 8.83
C ASP A 44 5.07 -2.97 7.79
N ALA A 45 3.95 -3.11 7.06
CA ALA A 45 3.82 -4.10 5.99
C ALA A 45 4.81 -3.87 4.84
N ILE A 46 5.02 -2.61 4.42
CA ILE A 46 6.06 -2.29 3.42
C ILE A 46 7.43 -2.69 3.93
N ALA A 47 7.78 -2.35 5.18
CA ALA A 47 9.08 -2.68 5.75
C ALA A 47 9.33 -4.20 5.74
N LEU A 48 8.33 -4.98 6.14
CA LEU A 48 8.38 -6.45 6.14
C LEU A 48 8.57 -7.01 4.72
N VAL A 49 7.77 -6.57 3.75
CA VAL A 49 7.88 -7.04 2.36
C VAL A 49 9.25 -6.70 1.76
N LEU A 50 9.78 -5.50 2.05
CA LEU A 50 11.12 -5.11 1.58
C LEU A 50 12.22 -5.97 2.22
N GLU A 51 12.10 -6.34 3.49
CA GLU A 51 13.02 -7.27 4.15
C GLU A 51 12.98 -8.65 3.51
N GLU A 52 11.78 -9.21 3.31
CA GLU A 52 11.62 -10.54 2.68
C GLU A 52 12.19 -10.57 1.27
N ARG A 53 11.84 -9.59 0.42
CA ARG A 53 12.34 -9.49 -0.96
C ARG A 53 13.87 -9.42 -0.99
N ARG A 54 14.48 -8.61 -0.12
CA ARG A 54 15.95 -8.54 0.01
C ARG A 54 16.55 -9.89 0.42
N GLY A 55 15.92 -10.59 1.37
CA GLY A 55 16.34 -11.92 1.81
C GLY A 55 16.28 -12.97 0.68
N ARG A 56 15.34 -12.82 -0.25
CA ARG A 56 15.19 -13.69 -1.43
C ARG A 56 15.99 -13.23 -2.65
N GLY A 57 16.66 -12.08 -2.59
CA GLY A 57 17.38 -11.50 -3.73
C GLY A 57 16.45 -10.98 -4.83
N GLU A 58 15.19 -10.69 -4.49
CA GLU A 58 14.21 -10.14 -5.42
C GLU A 58 14.43 -8.64 -5.64
N ALA A 59 14.09 -8.16 -6.84
CA ALA A 59 14.13 -6.74 -7.14
C ALA A 59 13.08 -5.99 -6.31
N ILE A 60 13.46 -4.81 -5.82
CA ILE A 60 12.52 -3.85 -5.24
C ILE A 60 11.96 -3.01 -6.39
N PRO A 61 10.63 -3.00 -6.61
CA PRO A 61 10.04 -2.26 -7.70
C PRO A 61 10.32 -0.77 -7.58
N GLU A 62 10.47 -0.10 -8.73
CA GLU A 62 10.67 1.34 -8.76
C GLU A 62 9.44 2.06 -8.24
N THR A 63 9.71 3.17 -7.56
CA THR A 63 8.71 4.06 -6.97
C THR A 63 8.04 4.82 -8.11
N GLY A 64 6.85 4.36 -8.53
CA GLY A 64 6.14 4.89 -9.69
C GLY A 64 5.10 5.97 -9.39
N TRP A 65 4.42 6.44 -10.44
CA TRP A 65 3.21 7.24 -10.31
C TRP A 65 1.99 6.31 -10.31
N ALA A 66 0.98 6.63 -9.50
CA ALA A 66 -0.33 5.98 -9.54
C ALA A 66 -1.40 7.06 -9.39
N LEU A 67 -2.47 6.97 -10.19
CA LEU A 67 -3.67 7.80 -10.08
C LEU A 67 -4.84 6.89 -9.71
N VAL A 68 -5.57 7.27 -8.66
CA VAL A 68 -6.90 6.73 -8.39
C VAL A 68 -7.89 7.78 -8.90
N GLU A 69 -8.69 7.43 -9.89
CA GLU A 69 -9.73 8.30 -10.45
C GLU A 69 -11.07 7.56 -10.53
N ALA A 70 -12.16 8.30 -10.35
CA ALA A 70 -13.48 7.78 -10.65
C ALA A 70 -13.71 7.82 -12.16
N VAL A 71 -14.17 6.71 -12.75
CA VAL A 71 -14.50 6.62 -14.17
C VAL A 71 -15.99 6.35 -14.30
N GLU A 72 -16.71 7.27 -14.94
CA GLU A 72 -18.14 7.12 -15.24
C GLU A 72 -18.34 6.36 -16.56
N ILE A 73 -19.15 5.30 -16.54
CA ILE A 73 -19.49 4.48 -17.71
C ILE A 73 -21.02 4.42 -17.83
N ALA A 74 -21.54 4.58 -19.05
CA ALA A 74 -22.97 4.37 -19.33
C ALA A 74 -23.31 2.87 -19.26
N ALA A 75 -24.37 2.54 -18.53
CA ALA A 75 -24.87 1.16 -18.38
C ALA A 75 -25.65 0.67 -19.59
#